data_AF-A0A5S4V7Z3-F1
#
_entry.id   AF-A0A5S4V7Z3-F1
#
_cell.length_a   1.000
_cell.length_b   1.000
_cell.length_c   1.000
_cell.angle_alpha   90.00
_cell.angle_beta   90.00
_cell.angle_gamma   90.00
#
_symmetry.space_group_name_H-M   'P 1'
#
loop_
_entity.id
_entity.type
_entity.pdbx_description
1 polymer ?
#
loop_
_entity_poly.entity_id
_entity_poly.type
_entity_poly.pdbx_seq_one_letter_code
_entity_poly.pdbx_strand_id
1 'polypeptide(L)'
;MAVDTRDRVRRRRTTVVGVSAAIAIAAVVAITAVGGRAGASGDLRSDRDPSDAPPGAAAEQGPVGIVDAWAAFHQGWVLVYADGRVLRYADSGATLYGERTRDLLLERRLSADGLARLRTGELSAADFGVVLPALMPDDVWADPAFRPFVPSAYAACAWEGGDGPRGWMNVAGVLDDLPGAAQSILRGTQREFAGYAFDAFQVPHELLGPVTCFGVSPEAAEVVVGMSEHPSDRYRAEGDLLTFPSRHGEPISLVILPVMPHGQFVIWGG
;
A
#
# COMPACT_ATOMS: atom_id res chain seq x y z
N MET A 1 -61.11 8.82 -47.64
CA MET A 1 -60.46 9.64 -46.60
C MET A 1 -59.57 8.73 -45.78
N ALA A 2 -58.28 8.65 -46.13
CA ALA A 2 -57.30 7.85 -45.40
C ALA A 2 -56.50 8.83 -44.54
N VAL A 3 -56.65 8.73 -43.22
CA VAL A 3 -55.90 9.52 -42.25
C VAL A 3 -54.51 8.90 -42.13
N ASP A 4 -53.51 9.71 -42.46
CA ASP A 4 -52.09 9.39 -42.53
C ASP A 4 -51.52 9.04 -41.14
N THR A 5 -51.19 7.76 -40.95
CA THR A 5 -50.64 7.21 -39.71
C THR A 5 -49.12 7.34 -39.60
N ARG A 6 -48.43 7.98 -40.57
CA ARG A 6 -46.96 8.07 -40.57
C ARG A 6 -46.37 9.17 -39.69
N ASP A 7 -47.15 10.20 -39.31
CA ASP A 7 -46.61 11.34 -38.56
C ASP A 7 -46.47 11.11 -37.04
N ARG A 8 -47.13 10.09 -36.47
CA ARG A 8 -47.05 9.81 -35.03
C ARG A 8 -45.79 9.04 -34.61
N VAL A 9 -45.15 8.31 -35.52
CA VAL A 9 -43.96 7.51 -35.19
C VAL A 9 -42.70 8.38 -35.13
N ARG A 10 -42.64 9.47 -35.89
CA ARG A 10 -41.43 10.30 -35.99
C ARG A 10 -41.22 11.22 -34.78
N ARG A 11 -42.28 11.62 -34.06
CA ARG A 11 -42.18 12.45 -32.85
C ARG A 11 -41.80 11.69 -31.58
N ARG A 12 -41.81 10.35 -31.57
CA ARG A 12 -41.37 9.56 -30.40
C ARG A 12 -39.87 9.26 -30.37
N ARG A 13 -39.14 9.48 -31.47
CA ARG A 13 -37.68 9.19 -31.54
C ARG A 13 -36.79 10.35 -31.13
N THR A 14 -37.29 11.58 -31.11
CA THR A 14 -36.50 12.77 -30.71
C THR A 14 -36.49 13.02 -29.20
N THR A 15 -37.44 12.47 -28.43
CA THR A 15 -37.49 12.67 -26.97
C THR A 15 -36.64 11.67 -26.18
N VAL A 16 -36.21 10.55 -26.78
CA VAL A 16 -35.39 9.53 -26.10
C VAL A 16 -33.89 9.83 -26.20
N VAL A 17 -33.45 10.66 -27.14
CA VAL A 17 -32.02 11.02 -27.29
C VAL A 17 -31.61 12.20 -26.40
N GLY A 18 -32.57 13.01 -25.91
CA GLY A 18 -32.29 14.19 -25.08
C GLY A 18 -32.15 13.95 -23.58
N VAL A 19 -32.59 12.80 -23.05
CA VAL A 19 -32.54 12.49 -21.61
C VAL A 19 -31.30 11.66 -21.23
N SER A 20 -30.71 10.94 -22.19
CA SER A 20 -29.49 10.14 -21.95
C SER A 20 -28.22 10.99 -21.80
N ALA A 21 -28.17 12.20 -22.35
CA ALA A 21 -27.01 13.08 -22.24
C ALA A 21 -26.94 13.84 -20.90
N ALA A 22 -28.07 14.06 -20.22
CA ALA A 22 -28.11 14.72 -18.91
C ALA A 22 -27.77 13.77 -17.75
N ILE A 23 -28.04 12.47 -17.89
CA ILE A 23 -27.69 11.46 -16.87
C ILE A 23 -26.20 11.08 -16.94
N ALA A 24 -25.56 11.18 -18.12
CA ALA A 24 -24.13 10.92 -18.25
C ALA A 24 -23.23 12.03 -17.65
N ILE A 25 -23.73 13.26 -17.50
CA ILE A 25 -22.98 14.36 -16.87
C ILE A 25 -23.25 14.45 -15.35
N ALA A 26 -24.42 14.00 -14.87
CA ALA A 26 -24.70 13.91 -13.44
C ALA A 26 -23.99 12.72 -12.75
N ALA A 27 -23.62 11.67 -13.50
CA ALA A 27 -22.90 10.51 -12.96
C ALA A 27 -21.37 10.75 -12.77
N VAL A 28 -20.82 11.86 -13.28
CA VAL A 28 -19.40 12.23 -13.10
C VAL A 28 -19.18 13.12 -11.86
N VAL A 29 -20.25 13.60 -11.21
CA VAL A 29 -20.17 14.50 -10.04
C VAL A 29 -20.58 13.82 -8.72
N ALA A 30 -20.85 12.52 -8.73
CA ALA A 30 -21.27 11.76 -7.54
C ALA A 30 -20.26 10.67 -7.09
N ILE A 31 -18.99 10.77 -7.48
CA ILE A 31 -17.87 10.02 -6.89
C ILE A 31 -16.83 11.01 -6.36
N THR A 32 -17.27 11.96 -5.54
CA THR A 32 -16.39 12.85 -4.78
C THR A 32 -17.03 13.11 -3.42
N ALA A 33 -17.11 12.08 -2.56
CA ALA A 33 -17.32 12.23 -1.11
C ALA A 33 -17.38 10.87 -0.38
N VAL A 34 -16.33 10.06 -0.47
CA VAL A 34 -15.94 9.18 0.67
C VAL A 34 -14.41 9.19 0.77
N GLY A 35 -13.83 10.39 0.76
CA GLY A 35 -12.47 10.60 1.27
C GLY A 35 -12.62 11.00 2.72
N GLY A 36 -12.63 10.03 3.63
CA GLY A 36 -12.60 10.32 5.06
C GLY A 36 -11.29 11.04 5.38
N ARG A 37 -11.36 12.34 5.68
CA ARG A 37 -10.28 13.04 6.36
C ARG A 37 -10.18 12.42 7.76
N ALA A 38 -9.16 11.60 7.98
CA ALA A 38 -8.84 11.10 9.31
C ALA A 38 -8.42 12.28 10.19
N GLY A 39 -9.04 12.39 11.37
CA GLY A 39 -8.80 13.45 12.33
C GLY A 39 -7.38 13.39 12.90
N ALA A 40 -6.83 14.59 13.15
CA ALA A 40 -5.53 14.80 13.74
C ALA A 40 -5.35 14.04 15.06
N SER A 41 -4.27 13.26 15.16
CA SER A 41 -3.83 12.60 16.38
C SER A 41 -2.57 13.27 16.91
N GLY A 42 -2.72 13.98 18.04
CA GLY A 42 -1.75 14.11 19.14
C GLY A 42 -0.32 14.59 18.87
N ASP A 43 0.01 15.75 19.45
CA ASP A 43 1.37 16.29 19.62
C ASP A 43 2.35 15.25 20.21
N LEU A 44 3.32 14.81 19.40
CA LEU A 44 4.62 14.30 19.87
C LEU A 44 5.71 15.17 19.24
N ARG A 45 6.04 16.25 19.95
CA ARG A 45 7.11 17.18 19.62
C ARG A 45 8.45 16.46 19.77
N SER A 46 9.13 16.23 18.66
CA SER A 46 10.56 15.86 18.62
C SER A 46 11.26 16.91 17.76
N ASP A 47 11.86 17.90 18.42
CA ASP A 47 12.69 18.91 17.79
C ASP A 47 14.02 18.26 17.38
N ARG A 48 14.09 17.75 16.15
CA ARG A 48 15.35 17.50 15.45
C ARG A 48 15.19 17.77 13.96
N ASP A 49 15.96 18.74 13.49
CA ASP A 49 16.15 19.07 12.08
C ASP A 49 16.92 17.94 11.37
N PRO A 50 16.44 17.34 10.26
CA PRO A 50 17.24 16.44 9.45
C PRO A 50 17.27 16.93 7.99
N SER A 51 18.00 18.02 7.73
CA SER A 51 18.58 18.23 6.41
C SER A 51 19.85 17.36 6.31
N ASP A 52 19.96 16.58 5.24
CA ASP A 52 21.20 15.91 4.77
C ASP A 52 21.48 14.46 5.23
N ALA A 53 20.47 13.59 5.32
CA ALA A 53 20.71 12.13 5.42
C ALA A 53 20.71 11.44 4.03
N PRO A 54 21.73 10.61 3.70
CA PRO A 54 21.80 9.87 2.44
C PRO A 54 20.73 8.76 2.36
N PRO A 55 20.32 8.36 1.14
CA PRO A 55 19.33 7.31 0.94
C PRO A 55 19.89 5.96 1.42
N GLY A 56 19.39 5.47 2.56
CA GLY A 56 19.84 4.23 3.21
C GLY A 56 19.84 4.28 4.74
N ALA A 57 19.75 5.45 5.36
CA ALA A 57 19.84 5.64 6.81
C ALA A 57 18.58 5.27 7.63
N ALA A 58 17.57 4.62 7.03
CA ALA A 58 16.27 4.42 7.68
C ALA A 58 16.31 3.43 8.87
N ALA A 59 17.33 2.56 8.96
CA ALA A 59 17.42 1.58 10.06
C ALA A 59 17.84 2.19 11.41
N GLU A 60 18.50 3.36 11.44
CA GLU A 60 19.04 3.95 12.68
C GLU A 60 18.15 5.02 13.33
N GLN A 61 17.15 5.53 12.61
CA GLN A 61 16.39 6.72 13.05
C GLN A 61 15.10 6.42 13.83
N GLY A 62 14.82 5.14 14.10
CA GLY A 62 13.56 4.71 14.71
C GLY A 62 12.35 4.95 13.78
N PRO A 63 11.13 4.65 14.26
CA PRO A 63 9.91 4.82 13.47
C PRO A 63 9.68 6.29 13.08
N VAL A 64 9.37 6.53 11.81
CA VAL A 64 8.99 7.86 11.31
C VAL A 64 7.47 7.98 11.30
N GLY A 65 6.96 9.06 11.91
CA GLY A 65 5.53 9.32 11.99
C GLY A 65 4.89 9.56 10.62
N ILE A 66 3.66 9.09 10.45
CA ILE A 66 2.79 9.40 9.31
C ILE A 66 2.16 10.77 9.56
N VAL A 67 2.23 11.67 8.57
CA VAL A 67 1.61 13.00 8.60
C VAL A 67 0.24 12.97 7.94
N ASP A 68 0.12 12.24 6.83
CA ASP A 68 -1.14 12.06 6.12
C ASP A 68 -1.13 10.73 5.38
N ALA A 69 -2.32 10.18 5.15
CA ALA A 69 -2.51 8.88 4.54
C ALA A 69 -3.78 8.89 3.69
N TRP A 70 -3.71 8.23 2.53
CA TRP A 70 -4.85 8.08 1.65
C TRP A 70 -4.85 6.68 1.04
N ALA A 71 -6.03 6.12 0.86
CA ALA A 71 -6.22 4.86 0.18
C ALA A 71 -7.57 4.85 -0.52
N ALA A 72 -7.65 4.14 -1.63
CA ALA A 72 -8.92 3.89 -2.31
C ALA A 72 -8.92 2.52 -2.98
N PHE A 73 -10.07 1.86 -2.87
CA PHE A 73 -10.30 0.53 -3.42
C PHE A 73 -9.99 0.50 -4.93
N HIS A 74 -9.18 -0.46 -5.36
CA HIS A 74 -8.63 -0.63 -6.71
C HIS A 74 -7.75 0.51 -7.25
N GLN A 75 -7.41 1.51 -6.42
CA GLN A 75 -6.47 2.57 -6.79
C GLN A 75 -5.14 2.44 -6.07
N GLY A 76 -5.11 1.72 -4.94
CA GLY A 76 -3.97 1.63 -4.05
C GLY A 76 -3.95 2.76 -3.04
N TRP A 77 -2.77 3.10 -2.55
CA TRP A 77 -2.60 3.95 -1.38
C TRP A 77 -1.37 4.85 -1.43
N VAL A 78 -1.39 5.86 -0.55
CA VAL A 78 -0.32 6.83 -0.32
C VAL A 78 -0.11 6.98 1.19
N LEU A 79 1.14 6.95 1.62
CA LEU A 79 1.58 7.33 2.96
C LEU A 79 2.57 8.48 2.85
N VAL A 80 2.33 9.56 3.59
CA VAL A 80 3.27 10.68 3.70
C VAL A 80 3.85 10.74 5.11
N TYR A 81 5.17 10.79 5.19
CA TYR A 81 5.93 10.74 6.42
C TYR A 81 6.41 12.12 6.86
N ALA A 82 6.70 12.25 8.16
CA ALA A 82 7.15 13.49 8.79
C ALA A 82 8.50 14.03 8.27
N ASP A 83 9.30 13.18 7.65
CA ASP A 83 10.57 13.53 7.01
C ASP A 83 10.43 13.91 5.51
N GLY A 84 9.20 13.97 5.02
CA GLY A 84 8.86 14.32 3.64
C GLY A 84 8.81 13.14 2.68
N ARG A 85 9.08 11.90 3.11
CA ARG A 85 8.90 10.73 2.23
C ARG A 85 7.43 10.54 1.87
N VAL A 86 7.17 10.27 0.60
CA VAL A 86 5.87 9.86 0.06
C VAL A 86 6.05 8.46 -0.49
N LEU A 87 5.39 7.48 0.14
CA LEU A 87 5.27 6.13 -0.39
C LEU A 87 3.94 5.98 -1.10
N ARG A 88 3.98 5.45 -2.32
CA ARG A 88 2.80 5.22 -3.16
C ARG A 88 2.78 3.78 -3.62
N TYR A 89 1.64 3.12 -3.43
CA TYR A 89 1.32 1.84 -4.02
C TYR A 89 0.16 1.96 -4.99
N ALA A 90 0.25 1.35 -6.16
CA ALA A 90 -0.85 1.25 -7.11
C ALA A 90 -1.34 -0.19 -7.19
N ASP A 91 -2.63 -0.42 -6.96
CA ASP A 91 -3.21 -1.77 -7.03
C ASP A 91 -3.10 -2.34 -8.48
N SER A 92 -2.75 -3.61 -8.55
CA SER A 92 -2.55 -4.38 -9.79
C SER A 92 -3.88 -4.63 -10.50
N GLY A 93 -4.30 -3.64 -11.28
CA GLY A 93 -5.52 -3.65 -12.08
C GLY A 93 -5.68 -2.36 -12.89
N ALA A 94 -5.07 -1.28 -12.43
CA ALA A 94 -4.96 -0.04 -13.18
C ALA A 94 -3.86 -0.16 -14.24
N THR A 95 -4.22 -0.42 -15.50
CA THR A 95 -3.35 -0.06 -16.63
C THR A 95 -3.28 1.47 -16.69
N LEU A 96 -2.27 2.03 -16.04
CA LEU A 96 -1.96 3.45 -16.12
C LEU A 96 -1.07 3.68 -17.33
N TYR A 97 -1.61 4.39 -18.32
CA TYR A 97 -0.84 4.90 -19.47
C TYR A 97 -0.07 3.86 -20.30
N GLY A 98 -0.48 2.59 -20.27
CA GLY A 98 0.19 1.52 -21.03
C GLY A 98 1.52 1.07 -20.45
N GLU A 99 1.95 1.65 -19.34
CA GLU A 99 3.07 1.14 -18.55
C GLU A 99 2.53 0.06 -17.62
N ARG A 100 2.99 -1.18 -17.80
CA ARG A 100 2.94 -2.14 -16.70
C ARG A 100 3.90 -1.59 -15.66
N THR A 101 3.43 -0.84 -14.68
CA THR A 101 4.23 -0.48 -13.50
C THR A 101 4.60 -1.77 -12.82
N ARG A 102 5.78 -2.28 -13.19
CA ARG A 102 6.36 -3.51 -12.68
C ARG A 102 6.72 -3.36 -11.20
N ASP A 103 6.91 -2.12 -10.77
CA ASP A 103 7.26 -1.71 -9.41
C ASP A 103 6.00 -1.16 -8.74
N LEU A 104 5.42 -1.94 -7.84
CA LEU A 104 4.14 -1.59 -7.22
C LEU A 104 4.28 -0.57 -6.10
N LEU A 105 5.44 -0.48 -5.44
CA LEU A 105 5.70 0.41 -4.32
C LEU A 105 6.83 1.39 -4.63
N LEU A 106 6.48 2.68 -4.68
CA LEU A 106 7.37 3.76 -5.10
C LEU A 106 7.57 4.77 -3.96
N GLU A 107 8.73 5.41 -3.95
CA GLU A 107 9.10 6.50 -3.05
C GLU A 107 9.45 7.76 -3.83
N ARG A 108 9.03 8.92 -3.33
CA ARG A 108 9.54 10.25 -3.71
C ARG A 108 9.53 11.17 -2.49
N ARG A 109 10.43 12.16 -2.42
CA ARG A 109 10.46 13.11 -1.31
C ARG A 109 9.84 14.47 -1.65
N LEU A 110 9.02 14.99 -0.73
CA LEU A 110 8.54 16.37 -0.74
C LEU A 110 9.67 17.34 -0.40
N SER A 111 9.60 18.55 -0.95
CA SER A 111 10.38 19.69 -0.47
C SER A 111 9.90 20.12 0.92
N ALA A 112 10.67 20.99 1.58
CA ALA A 112 10.25 21.59 2.85
C ALA A 112 8.91 22.36 2.69
N ASP A 113 8.75 23.08 1.57
CA ASP A 113 7.53 23.82 1.24
C ASP A 113 6.36 22.87 0.95
N GLY A 114 6.59 21.79 0.20
CA GLY A 114 5.56 20.78 -0.06
C GLY A 114 5.05 20.12 1.22
N LEU A 115 5.95 19.78 2.14
CA LEU A 115 5.59 19.24 3.45
C LEU A 115 4.85 20.26 4.33
N ALA A 116 5.24 21.54 4.26
CA ALA A 116 4.53 22.61 4.96
C ALA A 116 3.09 22.77 4.46
N ARG A 117 2.87 22.73 3.14
CA ARG A 117 1.52 22.79 2.53
C ARG A 117 0.64 21.61 2.91
N LEU A 118 1.22 20.41 3.06
CA LEU A 118 0.50 19.25 3.58
C LEU A 118 0.05 19.48 5.03
N ARG A 119 0.95 19.98 5.89
CA ARG A 119 0.66 20.27 7.30
C ARG A 119 -0.39 21.36 7.50
N THR A 120 -0.47 22.35 6.61
CA THR A 120 -1.52 23.39 6.62
C THR A 120 -2.83 22.93 5.97
N GLY A 121 -2.84 21.76 5.32
CA GLY A 121 -3.99 21.20 4.62
C GLY A 121 -4.26 21.82 3.24
N GLU A 122 -3.30 22.57 2.70
CA GLU A 122 -3.30 23.04 1.30
C GLU A 122 -3.06 21.90 0.31
N LEU A 123 -2.30 20.88 0.74
CA LEU A 123 -2.16 19.59 0.07
C LEU A 123 -2.73 18.49 0.97
N SER A 124 -3.00 17.33 0.38
CA SER A 124 -3.40 16.09 1.03
C SER A 124 -2.69 14.88 0.40
N ALA A 125 -2.61 13.76 1.11
CA ALA A 125 -2.06 12.52 0.58
C ALA A 125 -2.77 12.04 -0.70
N ALA A 126 -4.06 12.36 -0.84
CA ALA A 126 -4.85 12.05 -2.03
C ALA A 126 -4.31 12.73 -3.31
N ASP A 127 -3.70 13.91 -3.16
CA ASP A 127 -3.10 14.67 -4.27
C ASP A 127 -1.85 13.99 -4.84
N PHE A 128 -1.26 13.06 -4.08
CA PHE A 128 -0.13 12.24 -4.54
C PHE A 128 -0.56 10.85 -5.04
N GLY A 129 -1.88 10.62 -5.15
CA GLY A 129 -2.47 9.38 -5.64
C GLY A 129 -2.18 9.11 -7.12
N VAL A 130 -3.00 8.28 -7.76
CA VAL A 130 -2.60 7.67 -9.03
C VAL A 130 -2.49 8.64 -10.23
N VAL A 131 -3.37 9.65 -10.29
CA VAL A 131 -3.56 10.51 -11.48
C VAL A 131 -2.90 11.88 -11.34
N LEU A 132 -2.65 12.35 -10.12
CA LEU A 132 -2.35 13.75 -9.80
C LEU A 132 -0.87 14.16 -9.66
N PRO A 133 0.12 13.27 -9.40
CA PRO A 133 1.50 13.69 -9.12
C PRO A 133 2.18 14.42 -10.28
N ALA A 134 1.86 14.07 -11.53
CA ALA A 134 2.39 14.74 -12.71
C ALA A 134 1.81 16.16 -12.92
N LEU A 135 0.73 16.49 -12.20
CA LEU A 135 0.08 17.80 -12.22
C LEU A 135 0.52 18.68 -11.04
N MET A 136 1.28 18.12 -10.10
CA MET A 136 1.80 18.88 -8.97
C MET A 136 2.92 19.82 -9.44
N PRO A 137 2.93 21.07 -8.94
CA PRO A 137 4.05 21.99 -9.18
C PRO A 137 5.40 21.39 -8.77
N ASP A 138 6.46 21.68 -9.54
CA ASP A 138 7.80 21.12 -9.29
C ASP A 138 8.36 21.50 -7.91
N ASP A 139 7.98 22.66 -7.37
CA ASP A 139 8.40 23.15 -6.05
C ASP A 139 7.83 22.33 -4.87
N VAL A 140 6.84 21.47 -5.12
CA VAL A 140 6.31 20.52 -4.11
C VAL A 140 7.32 19.41 -3.82
N TRP A 141 8.18 19.07 -4.78
CA TRP A 141 9.05 17.91 -4.72
C TRP A 141 10.51 18.29 -4.48
N ALA A 142 11.18 17.55 -3.59
CA ALA A 142 12.63 17.62 -3.45
C ALA A 142 13.32 16.74 -4.51
N ASP A 143 12.74 15.58 -4.79
CA ASP A 143 13.27 14.64 -5.77
C ASP A 143 12.60 14.82 -7.14
N PRO A 144 13.32 14.62 -8.25
CA PRO A 144 12.79 14.84 -9.60
C PRO A 144 11.78 13.78 -10.05
N ALA A 145 11.80 12.57 -9.48
CA ALA A 145 10.94 11.47 -9.90
C ALA A 145 10.71 10.46 -8.76
N PHE A 146 9.66 9.65 -8.91
CA PHE A 146 9.49 8.45 -8.09
C PHE A 146 10.52 7.39 -8.45
N ARG A 147 10.97 6.64 -7.44
CA ARG A 147 11.87 5.50 -7.57
C ARG A 147 11.30 4.29 -6.83
N PRO A 148 11.69 3.05 -7.18
CA PRO A 148 11.32 1.88 -6.40
C PRO A 148 11.71 2.06 -4.93
N PHE A 149 10.78 1.77 -4.02
CA PHE A 149 11.07 1.77 -2.60
C PHE A 149 11.84 0.50 -2.22
N VAL A 150 12.93 0.68 -1.48
CA VAL A 150 13.71 -0.43 -0.90
C VAL A 150 13.54 -0.36 0.62
N PRO A 151 12.77 -1.27 1.24
CA PRO A 151 12.62 -1.28 2.68
C PRO A 151 13.95 -1.61 3.36
N SER A 152 14.16 -1.06 4.55
CA SER A 152 15.35 -1.39 5.35
C SER A 152 15.28 -2.78 6.00
N ALA A 153 14.08 -3.36 6.08
CA ALA A 153 13.85 -4.70 6.58
C ALA A 153 12.53 -5.27 6.06
N TYR A 154 12.40 -6.58 6.15
CA TYR A 154 11.15 -7.29 5.90
C TYR A 154 10.69 -8.02 7.18
N ALA A 155 9.39 -8.29 7.24
CA ALA A 155 8.77 -9.16 8.22
C ALA A 155 8.32 -10.43 7.48
N ALA A 156 8.87 -11.59 7.81
CA ALA A 156 8.37 -12.88 7.35
C ALA A 156 7.49 -13.48 8.44
N CYS A 157 6.16 -13.36 8.28
CA CYS A 157 5.15 -13.74 9.26
C CYS A 157 4.56 -15.11 8.91
N ALA A 158 4.36 -15.98 9.89
CA ALA A 158 3.68 -17.24 9.63
C ALA A 158 2.19 -16.99 9.39
N TRP A 159 1.62 -17.70 8.41
CA TRP A 159 0.25 -17.51 7.96
C TRP A 159 -0.49 -18.84 7.91
N GLU A 160 -1.65 -18.91 8.56
CA GLU A 160 -2.55 -20.06 8.43
C GLU A 160 -3.56 -19.80 7.31
N GLY A 161 -3.32 -20.40 6.14
CA GLY A 161 -4.24 -20.37 5.01
C GLY A 161 -5.04 -21.67 4.90
N GLY A 162 -6.36 -21.62 4.92
CA GLY A 162 -7.23 -22.80 4.80
C GLY A 162 -8.72 -22.52 5.07
N ASP A 163 -9.50 -23.58 5.34
CA ASP A 163 -10.92 -23.55 5.72
C ASP A 163 -11.16 -23.14 7.20
N GLY A 164 -10.09 -22.83 7.94
CA GLY A 164 -10.10 -22.36 9.33
C GLY A 164 -9.99 -20.84 9.49
N PRO A 165 -9.87 -20.32 10.73
CA PRO A 165 -9.68 -18.88 10.95
C PRO A 165 -8.36 -18.42 10.30
N ARG A 166 -8.49 -17.61 9.26
CA ARG A 166 -7.35 -17.02 8.53
C ARG A 166 -6.66 -16.00 9.44
N GLY A 167 -5.35 -16.12 9.61
CA GLY A 167 -4.65 -15.16 10.43
C GLY A 167 -3.16 -15.39 10.59
N TRP A 168 -2.55 -14.41 11.25
CA TRP A 168 -1.16 -14.47 11.66
C TRP A 168 -0.94 -15.54 12.73
N MET A 169 0.15 -16.28 12.58
CA MET A 169 0.66 -17.19 13.60
C MET A 169 2.00 -16.68 14.13
N ASN A 170 2.31 -17.01 15.39
CA ASN A 170 3.62 -16.72 15.95
C ASN A 170 4.69 -17.62 15.31
N VAL A 171 5.72 -17.01 14.73
CA VAL A 171 6.74 -17.75 13.98
C VAL A 171 7.59 -18.72 14.82
N ALA A 172 7.59 -18.57 16.15
CA ALA A 172 8.27 -19.48 17.06
C ALA A 172 7.76 -20.94 16.88
N GLY A 173 6.48 -21.11 16.55
CA GLY A 173 5.87 -22.42 16.36
C GLY A 173 6.22 -23.11 15.03
N VAL A 174 6.84 -22.41 14.06
CA VAL A 174 7.14 -22.97 12.74
C VAL A 174 8.64 -23.01 12.41
N LEU A 175 9.50 -22.39 13.22
CA LEU A 175 10.93 -22.31 12.94
C LEU A 175 11.55 -23.70 12.77
N ASP A 176 11.29 -24.62 13.69
CA ASP A 176 11.95 -25.93 13.70
C ASP A 176 11.48 -26.84 12.55
N ASP A 177 10.36 -26.49 11.91
CA ASP A 177 9.77 -27.23 10.81
C ASP A 177 10.26 -26.74 9.44
N LEU A 178 10.83 -25.54 9.36
CA LEU A 178 11.39 -24.98 8.13
C LEU A 178 12.61 -25.78 7.61
N PRO A 179 12.96 -25.66 6.31
CA PRO A 179 14.21 -26.19 5.79
C PRO A 179 15.43 -25.67 6.57
N GLY A 180 16.42 -26.52 6.84
CA GLY A 180 17.56 -26.18 7.72
C GLY A 180 18.35 -24.93 7.30
N ALA A 181 18.41 -24.66 5.99
CA ALA A 181 19.01 -23.43 5.48
C ALA A 181 18.21 -22.18 5.88
N ALA A 182 16.88 -22.21 5.74
CA ALA A 182 16.00 -21.13 6.19
C ALA A 182 16.06 -20.96 7.72
N GLN A 183 16.09 -22.06 8.49
CA GLN A 183 16.27 -21.99 9.94
C GLN A 183 17.54 -21.23 10.33
N SER A 184 18.64 -21.48 9.64
CA SER A 184 19.93 -20.87 9.95
C SER A 184 19.93 -19.36 9.73
N ILE A 185 19.13 -18.88 8.78
CA ILE A 185 18.97 -17.45 8.47
C ILE A 185 17.99 -16.77 9.46
N LEU A 186 16.91 -17.46 9.81
CA LEU A 186 15.78 -16.89 10.55
C LEU A 186 15.90 -17.04 12.07
N ARG A 187 16.77 -17.94 12.55
CA ARG A 187 16.95 -18.16 13.99
C ARG A 187 17.52 -16.92 14.67
N GLY A 188 16.89 -16.48 15.75
CA GLY A 188 17.30 -15.31 16.53
C GLY A 188 16.83 -13.98 15.96
N THR A 189 16.07 -13.98 14.86
CA THR A 189 15.56 -12.76 14.24
C THR A 189 14.10 -12.48 14.57
N GLN A 190 13.50 -13.28 15.45
CA GLN A 190 12.11 -13.11 15.89
C GLN A 190 11.94 -11.75 16.57
N ARG A 191 10.94 -11.00 16.13
CA ARG A 191 10.53 -9.74 16.75
C ARG A 191 9.04 -9.49 16.51
N GLU A 192 8.47 -8.65 17.36
CA GLU A 192 7.08 -8.25 17.25
C GLU A 192 6.91 -7.17 16.17
N PHE A 193 5.87 -7.31 15.38
CA PHE A 193 5.41 -6.33 14.40
C PHE A 193 3.90 -6.18 14.51
N ALA A 194 3.35 -5.13 13.93
CA ALA A 194 1.90 -4.95 13.83
C ALA A 194 1.51 -4.60 12.39
N GLY A 195 0.25 -4.85 12.09
CA GLY A 195 -0.38 -4.44 10.84
C GLY A 195 -0.79 -2.97 10.87
N TYR A 196 -0.67 -2.32 9.73
CA TYR A 196 -1.30 -1.04 9.43
C TYR A 196 -2.41 -1.27 8.40
N ALA A 197 -3.56 -0.65 8.64
CA ALA A 197 -4.65 -0.55 7.67
C ALA A 197 -5.17 0.88 7.64
N PHE A 198 -5.63 1.30 6.47
CA PHE A 198 -6.26 2.59 6.29
C PHE A 198 -7.70 2.53 6.80
N ASP A 199 -8.16 3.61 7.43
CA ASP A 199 -9.53 3.73 8.00
C ASP A 199 -10.66 3.46 6.99
N ALA A 200 -10.37 3.56 5.69
CA ALA A 200 -11.31 3.24 4.62
C ALA A 200 -11.68 1.75 4.54
N PHE A 201 -10.97 0.85 5.24
CA PHE A 201 -11.15 -0.60 5.14
C PHE A 201 -11.44 -1.26 6.48
N GLN A 202 -12.43 -2.15 6.48
CA GLN A 202 -12.74 -3.03 7.61
C GLN A 202 -11.82 -4.25 7.58
N VAL A 203 -10.58 -4.08 8.04
CA VAL A 203 -9.65 -5.19 8.26
C VAL A 203 -9.99 -5.84 9.62
N PRO A 204 -10.08 -7.19 9.71
CA PRO A 204 -10.24 -7.87 10.99
C PRO A 204 -9.16 -7.42 11.99
N HIS A 205 -9.57 -7.13 13.24
CA HIS A 205 -8.68 -6.52 14.23
C HIS A 205 -7.52 -7.45 14.60
N GLU A 206 -7.73 -8.76 14.47
CA GLU A 206 -6.74 -9.81 14.71
C GLU A 206 -5.54 -9.70 13.77
N LEU A 207 -5.74 -9.11 12.58
CA LEU A 207 -4.66 -8.88 11.63
C LEU A 207 -3.85 -7.63 11.96
N LEU A 208 -4.43 -6.66 12.67
CA LEU A 208 -3.79 -5.38 13.00
C LEU A 208 -2.96 -5.45 14.29
N GLY A 209 -3.26 -6.41 15.15
CA GLY A 209 -2.56 -6.61 16.42
C GLY A 209 -1.09 -7.02 16.25
N PRO A 210 -0.33 -7.03 17.36
CA PRO A 210 1.03 -7.51 17.38
C PRO A 210 1.12 -8.99 16.99
N VAL A 211 2.06 -9.33 16.12
CA VAL A 211 2.44 -10.67 15.70
C VAL A 211 3.96 -10.83 15.79
N THR A 212 4.42 -11.96 16.34
CA THR A 212 5.84 -12.29 16.26
C THR A 212 6.16 -12.84 14.87
N CYS A 213 6.98 -12.12 14.11
CA CYS A 213 7.48 -12.52 12.80
C CYS A 213 9.01 -12.61 12.80
N PHE A 214 9.60 -13.17 11.75
CA PHE A 214 11.04 -13.05 11.55
C PHE A 214 11.38 -11.70 10.93
N GLY A 215 12.26 -10.94 11.56
CA GLY A 215 12.82 -9.70 11.01
C GLY A 215 14.04 -9.98 10.17
N VAL A 216 13.97 -9.75 8.87
CA VAL A 216 15.08 -10.06 7.95
C VAL A 216 15.59 -8.80 7.25
N SER A 217 16.90 -8.74 7.00
CA SER A 217 17.49 -7.73 6.13
C SER A 217 17.05 -7.95 4.67
N PRO A 218 17.20 -6.94 3.79
CA PRO A 218 16.90 -7.12 2.36
C PRO A 218 17.65 -8.29 1.72
N GLU A 219 18.93 -8.46 2.05
CA GLU A 219 19.76 -9.54 1.51
C GLU A 219 19.29 -10.91 2.02
N ALA A 220 18.94 -11.01 3.30
CA ALA A 220 18.40 -12.24 3.87
C ALA A 220 17.00 -12.56 3.31
N ALA A 221 16.17 -11.55 3.04
CA ALA A 221 14.86 -11.71 2.41
C ALA A 221 14.98 -12.36 1.03
N GLU A 222 15.87 -11.86 0.16
CA GLU A 222 16.11 -12.42 -1.17
C GLU A 222 16.47 -13.92 -1.11
N VAL A 223 17.34 -14.29 -0.18
CA VAL A 223 17.73 -15.70 0.01
C VAL A 223 16.55 -16.54 0.49
N VAL A 224 15.77 -16.07 1.47
CA VAL A 224 14.60 -16.79 2.00
C VAL A 224 13.52 -16.96 0.93
N VAL A 225 13.26 -15.93 0.12
CA VAL A 225 12.31 -16.04 -1.00
C VAL A 225 12.78 -17.05 -2.03
N GLY A 226 14.06 -17.02 -2.39
CA GLY A 226 14.65 -17.99 -3.32
C GLY A 226 14.59 -19.45 -2.84
N MET A 227 14.38 -19.68 -1.54
CA MET A 227 14.18 -21.01 -0.95
C MET A 227 12.73 -21.49 -0.97
N SER A 228 11.77 -20.62 -1.25
CA SER A 228 10.35 -21.02 -1.33
C SER A 228 10.08 -21.85 -2.58
N GLU A 229 9.02 -22.66 -2.57
CA GLU A 229 8.62 -23.49 -3.72
C GLU A 229 8.22 -22.65 -4.94
N HIS A 230 7.71 -21.44 -4.70
CA HIS A 230 7.25 -20.50 -5.70
C HIS A 230 7.88 -19.12 -5.43
N PRO A 231 9.18 -18.95 -5.72
CA PRO A 231 9.88 -17.70 -5.43
C PRO A 231 9.22 -16.56 -6.20
N SER A 232 8.85 -15.50 -5.48
CA SER A 232 8.43 -14.25 -6.11
C SER A 232 9.65 -13.50 -6.63
N ASP A 233 9.55 -12.95 -7.84
CA ASP A 233 10.58 -12.04 -8.37
C ASP A 233 10.42 -10.60 -7.85
N ARG A 234 9.34 -10.33 -7.09
CA ARG A 234 8.99 -8.99 -6.58
C ARG A 234 8.29 -9.04 -5.25
N TYR A 235 8.52 -8.00 -4.45
CA TYR A 235 7.82 -7.78 -3.19
C TYR A 235 6.60 -6.89 -3.40
N ARG A 236 5.39 -7.43 -3.20
CA ARG A 236 4.18 -6.62 -3.09
C ARG A 236 4.19 -5.85 -1.78
N ALA A 237 3.61 -4.66 -1.79
CA ALA A 237 3.52 -3.85 -0.58
C ALA A 237 2.67 -4.51 0.52
N GLU A 238 1.69 -5.31 0.10
CA GLU A 238 0.78 -6.11 0.94
C GLU A 238 1.32 -7.52 1.22
N GLY A 239 2.55 -7.79 0.77
CA GLY A 239 3.27 -9.02 0.99
C GLY A 239 3.06 -10.12 -0.03
N ASP A 240 3.97 -11.09 -0.01
CA ASP A 240 3.97 -12.26 -0.88
C ASP A 240 3.95 -13.55 -0.07
N LEU A 241 3.14 -14.50 -0.53
CA LEU A 241 3.04 -15.82 0.06
C LEU A 241 4.25 -16.66 -0.35
N LEU A 242 4.98 -17.13 0.64
CA LEU A 242 6.09 -18.07 0.53
C LEU A 242 5.63 -19.42 1.07
N THR A 243 5.84 -20.46 0.30
CA THR A 243 5.54 -21.84 0.71
C THR A 243 6.84 -22.61 0.87
N PHE A 244 6.98 -23.31 1.99
CA PHE A 244 8.13 -24.15 2.30
C PHE A 244 7.69 -25.58 2.60
N PRO A 245 8.46 -26.59 2.18
CA PRO A 245 8.21 -27.96 2.59
C PRO A 245 8.43 -28.09 4.10
N SER A 246 7.47 -28.73 4.78
CA SER A 246 7.59 -29.06 6.21
C SER A 246 8.22 -30.43 6.41
N ARG A 247 8.92 -30.57 7.52
CA ARG A 247 9.40 -31.88 8.00
C ARG A 247 8.27 -32.80 8.48
N HIS A 248 7.10 -32.23 8.80
CA HIS A 248 5.97 -32.95 9.39
C HIS A 248 4.76 -33.12 8.47
N GLY A 249 4.90 -32.74 7.18
CA GLY A 249 3.93 -33.06 6.13
C GLY A 249 3.23 -31.83 5.54
N GLU A 250 2.54 -31.05 6.38
CA GLU A 250 1.80 -29.85 5.95
C GLU A 250 2.75 -28.70 5.58
N PRO A 251 2.71 -28.13 4.36
CA PRO A 251 3.59 -27.03 3.97
C PRO A 251 3.48 -25.83 4.91
N ILE A 252 4.62 -25.21 5.21
CA ILE A 252 4.67 -23.98 6.01
C ILE A 252 4.46 -22.81 5.08
N SER A 253 3.47 -21.97 5.42
CA SER A 253 3.22 -20.72 4.73
C SER A 253 3.77 -19.55 5.55
N LEU A 254 4.63 -18.76 4.93
CA LEU A 254 5.04 -17.45 5.43
C LEU A 254 4.55 -16.38 4.48
N VAL A 255 4.19 -15.21 4.98
CA VAL A 255 3.98 -14.01 4.17
C VAL A 255 5.14 -13.07 4.44
N ILE A 256 5.88 -12.68 3.39
CA ILE A 256 6.96 -11.71 3.51
C ILE A 256 6.44 -10.32 3.16
N LEU A 257 6.58 -9.38 4.09
CA LEU A 257 6.05 -8.02 3.99
C LEU A 257 7.18 -7.00 4.14
N PRO A 258 7.20 -5.93 3.32
CA PRO A 258 8.11 -4.82 3.55
C PRO A 258 7.74 -4.09 4.84
N VAL A 259 8.72 -3.82 5.70
CA VAL A 259 8.52 -2.99 6.89
C VAL A 259 8.58 -1.52 6.48
N MET A 260 7.50 -0.80 6.73
CA MET A 260 7.39 0.62 6.40
C MET A 260 8.23 1.48 7.34
N PRO A 261 8.54 2.73 6.97
CA PRO A 261 9.28 3.65 7.84
C PRO A 261 8.67 3.88 9.23
N HIS A 262 7.35 3.71 9.40
CA HIS A 262 6.68 3.79 10.71
C HIS A 262 6.76 2.50 11.53
N GLY A 263 7.46 1.47 11.05
CA GLY A 263 7.74 0.22 11.79
C GLY A 263 6.69 -0.88 11.66
N GLN A 264 5.58 -0.64 10.95
CA GLN A 264 4.54 -1.62 10.68
C GLN A 264 4.58 -2.07 9.21
N PHE A 265 3.82 -3.11 8.87
CA PHE A 265 3.57 -3.50 7.48
C PHE A 265 2.13 -3.17 7.08
N VAL A 266 1.91 -2.82 5.82
CA VAL A 266 0.56 -2.53 5.30
C VAL A 266 -0.12 -3.86 4.95
N ILE A 267 -1.28 -4.13 5.54
CA ILE A 267 -2.04 -5.38 5.29
C ILE A 267 -2.98 -5.24 4.11
N TRP A 268 -3.52 -4.04 3.92
CA TRP A 268 -4.45 -3.74 2.86
C TRP A 268 -4.49 -2.23 2.61
N GLY A 269 -4.49 -1.81 1.35
CA GLY A 269 -4.69 -0.40 1.05
C GLY A 269 -5.35 -0.07 -0.29
N GLY A 270 -5.94 -1.03 -1.01
CA GLY A 270 -6.67 -0.72 -2.23
C GLY A 270 -7.09 -1.95 -3.00
#